data_AF-A0A7X7PWZ2-F1
#
_entry.id   AF-A0A7X7PWZ2-F1
#
_cell.length_a   1.000
_cell.length_b   1.000
_cell.length_c   1.000
_cell.angle_alpha   90.00
_cell.angle_beta   90.00
_cell.angle_gamma   90.00
#
_symmetry.space_group_name_H-M   'P 1'
#
loop_
_entity.id
_entity.type
_entity.pdbx_description
1 polymer ?
#
loop_
_entity_poly.entity_id
_entity_poly.type
_entity_poly.pdbx_seq_one_letter_code
_entity_poly.pdbx_strand_id
1 'polypeptide(L)'
;SVRIEHYLAVPTMLERSDLIFTVPYAIGASLARLAAIKLVKPPFKARPRVVRQHWHSRFQQDAANRWLRGVVADLFLEKTPRARKSAR
;
A
#
# COMPACT_ATOMS: atom_id res chain seq x y z
N SER A 1 -11.38 12.00 17.60
CA SER A 1 -10.65 11.24 16.56
C SER A 1 -9.81 10.17 17.22
N VAL A 2 -9.80 8.94 16.70
CA VAL A 2 -8.99 7.84 17.23
C VAL A 2 -7.67 7.75 16.44
N ARG A 3 -6.57 7.41 17.13
CA ARG A 3 -5.25 7.21 16.51
C ARG A 3 -4.72 5.84 16.92
N ILE A 4 -4.11 5.15 15.96
CA ILE A 4 -3.49 3.83 16.13
C ILE A 4 -2.20 3.78 15.33
N GLU A 5 -1.22 3.01 15.80
CA GLU A 5 0.09 2.91 15.16
C GLU A 5 0.14 1.86 14.03
N HIS A 6 -0.76 0.87 14.06
CA HIS A 6 -0.74 -0.27 13.14
C HIS A 6 -2.13 -0.63 12.64
N TYR A 7 -2.21 -1.05 11.37
CA TYR A 7 -3.48 -1.37 10.70
C TYR A 7 -4.15 -2.66 11.16
N LEU A 8 -3.45 -3.52 11.93
CA LEU A 8 -3.99 -4.82 12.36
C LEU A 8 -5.19 -4.71 13.31
N ALA A 9 -5.32 -3.61 14.05
CA ALA A 9 -6.46 -3.36 14.92
C ALA A 9 -7.70 -2.83 14.17
N VAL A 10 -7.54 -2.35 12.92
CA VAL A 10 -8.60 -1.69 12.16
C VAL A 10 -9.84 -2.56 11.97
N PRO A 11 -9.75 -3.85 11.57
CA PRO A 11 -10.93 -4.67 11.36
C PRO A 11 -11.82 -4.76 12.61
N THR A 12 -11.23 -5.13 13.75
CA THR A 12 -11.95 -5.27 15.03
C THR A 12 -12.58 -3.95 15.49
N MET A 13 -11.93 -2.81 15.20
CA MET A 13 -12.46 -1.50 15.54
C MET A 13 -13.65 -1.13 14.65
N LEU A 14 -13.54 -1.34 13.34
CA LEU A 14 -14.61 -1.04 12.38
C LEU A 14 -15.84 -1.92 12.62
N GLU A 15 -15.69 -3.18 13.03
CA GLU A 15 -16.82 -4.07 13.32
C GLU A 15 -17.62 -3.67 14.57
N ARG A 16 -17.00 -2.91 15.49
CA ARG A 16 -17.58 -2.57 16.80
C ARG A 16 -17.88 -1.07 16.96
N SER A 17 -17.84 -0.31 15.87
CA SER A 17 -18.05 1.13 15.91
C SER A 17 -18.53 1.69 14.56
N ASP A 18 -19.06 2.91 14.58
CA ASP A 18 -19.42 3.65 13.38
C ASP A 18 -18.25 4.46 12.80
N LEU A 19 -17.02 3.98 12.98
CA LEU A 19 -15.82 4.65 12.49
C LEU A 19 -15.56 4.34 11.01
N ILE A 20 -14.82 5.23 10.35
CA ILE A 20 -14.23 4.99 9.03
C ILE A 20 -12.73 5.25 9.09
N PHE A 21 -11.96 4.51 8.28
CA PHE A 21 -10.51 4.65 8.18
C PHE A 21 -10.08 4.85 6.72
N THR A 22 -9.15 5.78 6.50
CA THR A 22 -8.45 5.92 5.22
C THR A 22 -7.13 5.18 5.28
N VAL A 23 -6.93 4.21 4.39
CA VAL A 23 -5.72 3.39 4.31
C VAL A 23 -5.22 3.29 2.87
N PRO A 24 -3.95 2.91 2.63
CA PRO A 24 -3.50 2.53 1.28
C PRO A 24 -4.36 1.41 0.71
N TYR A 25 -4.65 1.46 -0.59
CA TYR A 25 -5.59 0.55 -1.25
C TYR A 25 -5.26 -0.93 -1.02
N ALA A 26 -3.99 -1.32 -1.14
CA ALA A 26 -3.55 -2.70 -0.91
C ALA A 26 -3.87 -3.19 0.51
N ILE A 27 -3.75 -2.33 1.52
CA ILE A 27 -4.12 -2.64 2.91
C ILE A 27 -5.63 -2.80 3.01
N GLY A 28 -6.41 -1.84 2.51
CA GLY A 28 -7.88 -1.90 2.54
C GLY A 28 -8.43 -3.16 1.85
N ALA A 29 -7.85 -3.53 0.71
CA ALA A 29 -8.22 -4.75 -0.02
C ALA A 29 -7.88 -6.02 0.77
N SER A 30 -6.77 -6.06 1.50
CA SER A 30 -6.44 -7.18 2.38
C SER A 30 -7.37 -7.26 3.58
N LEU A 31 -7.65 -6.14 4.25
CA LEU A 31 -8.52 -6.11 5.43
C LEU A 31 -9.97 -6.49 5.06
N ALA A 32 -10.48 -6.06 3.91
CA ALA A 32 -11.81 -6.43 3.42
C ALA A 32 -11.96 -7.93 3.08
N ARG A 33 -10.85 -8.67 2.91
CA ARG A 33 -10.88 -10.13 2.79
C ARG A 33 -10.87 -10.84 4.15
N LEU A 34 -10.38 -10.17 5.19
CA LEU A 34 -10.20 -10.74 6.52
C LEU A 34 -11.39 -10.49 7.46
N ALA A 35 -12.21 -9.49 7.16
CA ALA A 35 -13.31 -9.05 8.01
C ALA A 35 -14.49 -8.55 7.18
N ALA A 36 -15.66 -8.45 7.80
CA ALA A 36 -16.89 -8.00 7.17
C ALA A 36 -16.93 -6.47 7.01
N ILE A 37 -15.91 -5.89 6.38
CA ILE A 37 -15.77 -4.45 6.17
C ILE A 37 -15.83 -4.10 4.67
N LYS A 38 -16.39 -2.93 4.35
CA LYS A 38 -16.54 -2.46 2.97
C LYS A 38 -15.43 -1.51 2.58
N LEU A 39 -14.81 -1.75 1.43
CA LEU A 39 -13.89 -0.80 0.80
C LEU A 39 -14.69 0.22 -0.03
N VAL A 40 -14.45 1.51 0.20
CA VAL A 40 -15.09 2.62 -0.52
C VAL A 40 -14.06 3.62 -1.03
N LYS A 41 -14.38 4.32 -2.12
CA LYS A 41 -13.52 5.38 -2.64
C LYS A 41 -13.59 6.61 -1.72
N PRO A 42 -12.46 7.22 -1.33
CA PRO A 42 -12.49 8.43 -0.51
C PRO A 42 -13.14 9.59 -1.28
N PRO A 43 -13.86 10.50 -0.58
CA PRO A 43 -14.52 11.67 -1.19
C PRO A 43 -13.53 12.78 -1.60
N PHE A 44 -12.23 12.50 -1.59
CA PHE A 44 -11.16 13.43 -1.92
C PHE A 44 -10.12 12.77 -2.82
N LYS A 45 -9.34 13.60 -3.54
CA LYS A 45 -8.24 13.13 -4.38
C LYS A 45 -7.03 12.77 -3.52
N ALA A 46 -6.84 11.47 -3.27
CA ALA A 46 -5.64 10.98 -2.60
C ALA A 46 -4.42 11.07 -3.55
N ARG A 47 -3.27 11.49 -3.01
CA ARG A 47 -2.00 11.45 -3.75
C ARG A 47 -1.48 10.00 -3.77
N PRO A 48 -0.99 9.49 -4.92
CA PRO A 48 -0.34 8.19 -4.96
C PRO A 48 0.85 8.15 -4.01
N ARG A 49 0.99 7.06 -3.26
CA ARG A 49 2.17 6.81 -2.42
C ARG A 49 3.12 5.88 -3.15
N VAL A 50 4.35 6.33 -3.34
CA VAL A 50 5.41 5.53 -3.99
C VAL A 50 6.12 4.72 -2.93
N VAL A 51 6.10 3.40 -3.07
CA VAL A 51 6.90 2.48 -2.25
C VAL A 51 8.26 2.31 -2.94
N ARG A 52 9.35 2.42 -2.17
CA ARG A 52 10.71 2.27 -2.67
C ARG A 52 11.47 1.25 -1.83
N GLN A 53 12.30 0.47 -2.50
CA GLN A 53 13.30 -0.36 -1.85
C GLN A 53 14.49 0.54 -1.47
N HIS A 54 15.00 0.38 -0.25
CA HIS A 54 16.14 1.14 0.27
C HIS A 54 17.23 0.18 0.73
N TRP A 55 18.48 0.52 0.44
CA TRP A 55 19.65 -0.24 0.88
C TRP A 55 20.84 0.71 1.07
N HIS A 56 21.79 0.31 1.91
CA HIS A 56 23.00 1.08 2.13
C HIS A 56 23.95 0.97 0.94
N SER A 57 24.68 2.05 0.60
CA SER A 57 25.62 2.10 -0.54
C SER A 57 26.67 0.99 -0.49
N ARG A 58 27.15 0.65 0.71
CA ARG A 58 28.04 -0.50 0.97
C ARG A 58 27.57 -1.82 0.33
N PHE A 59 26.26 -2.06 0.27
CA PHE A 59 25.65 -3.29 -0.28
C PHE A 59 25.09 -3.10 -1.69
N GLN A 60 25.46 -2.01 -2.37
CA GLN A 60 25.04 -1.75 -3.75
C GLN A 60 25.42 -2.93 -4.67
N GLN A 61 26.65 -3.44 -4.50
CA GLN A 61 27.25 -4.47 -5.34
C GLN A 61 27.26 -5.87 -4.70
N ASP A 62 26.61 -6.04 -3.55
CA ASP A 62 26.47 -7.36 -2.94
C ASP A 62 25.54 -8.25 -3.78
N ALA A 63 25.98 -9.48 -4.07
CA ALA A 63 25.27 -10.37 -4.98
C ALA A 63 23.92 -10.82 -4.43
N ALA A 64 23.86 -11.18 -3.14
CA ALA A 64 22.62 -11.61 -2.48
C ALA A 64 21.61 -10.45 -2.39
N ASN A 65 22.08 -9.25 -2.05
CA ASN A 65 21.23 -8.06 -2.02
C ASN A 65 20.69 -7.72 -3.41
N ARG A 66 21.53 -7.73 -4.45
CA ARG A 66 21.07 -7.50 -5.83
C ARG A 66 20.01 -8.52 -6.26
N TRP A 67 20.23 -9.80 -5.98
CA TRP A 67 19.27 -10.86 -6.29
C TRP A 67 17.93 -10.59 -5.60
N LEU A 68 17.91 -10.35 -4.28
CA LEU A 68 16.68 -10.11 -3.54
C LEU A 68 15.95 -8.85 -4.04
N ARG A 69 16.66 -7.75 -4.28
CA ARG A 69 16.09 -6.52 -4.84
C ARG A 69 15.45 -6.76 -6.21
N GLY A 70 16.10 -7.60 -7.03
CA GLY A 70 15.60 -8.06 -8.32
C GLY A 70 14.31 -8.86 -8.20
N VAL A 71 14.28 -9.87 -7.32
CA VAL A 71 13.08 -10.69 -7.06
C VAL A 71 11.91 -9.82 -6.60
N VAL A 72 12.13 -8.92 -5.63
CA VAL A 72 11.09 -7.99 -5.14
C VAL A 72 10.65 -7.05 -6.27
N ALA A 73 11.58 -6.55 -7.07
CA ALA A 73 11.25 -5.72 -8.23
C ALA A 73 10.38 -6.47 -9.24
N ASP A 74 10.72 -7.72 -9.58
CA ASP A 74 9.95 -8.52 -10.54
C ASP A 74 8.54 -8.84 -10.05
N LEU A 75 8.36 -9.05 -8.74
CA LEU A 75 7.06 -9.36 -8.15
C LEU A 75 6.14 -8.14 -8.00
N PHE A 76 6.70 -6.95 -7.77
CA PHE A 76 5.93 -5.79 -7.30
C PHE A 76 6.10 -4.50 -8.12
N LEU A 77 7.11 -4.38 -8.98
CA LEU A 77 7.13 -3.31 -9.98
C LEU A 77 6.20 -3.72 -11.12
N GLU A 78 5.10 -2.99 -11.28
CA GLU A 78 4.21 -3.16 -12.42
C GLU A 78 5.01 -3.05 -13.72
N LYS A 79 5.04 -4.13 -14.52
CA LYS A 79 5.38 -4.05 -15.94
C LYS A 79 4.11 -3.62 -16.68
N THR A 80 3.86 -2.31 -16.83
CA THR A 80 3.08 -1.65 -17.94
C THR A 80 2.48 -0.31 -17.49
N PRO A 81 2.46 0.72 -18.36
CA PRO A 81 2.33 2.12 -17.95
C PRO A 81 0.87 2.59 -17.92
N ARG A 82 0.52 3.49 -17.00
CA ARG A 82 -0.71 4.29 -17.10
C ARG A 82 -0.60 5.60 -16.29
N ALA A 83 -0.97 6.78 -16.79
CA ALA A 83 -1.77 7.09 -17.97
C ALA A 83 -1.52 8.51 -18.51
N ARG A 84 -1.53 8.61 -19.86
CA ARG A 84 -2.32 9.53 -20.70
C ARG A 84 -2.37 11.01 -20.27
N LYS A 85 -1.63 11.85 -21.03
CA LYS A 85 -1.83 13.31 -21.11
C LYS A 85 -3.33 13.62 -21.22
N SER A 86 -3.85 14.50 -20.38
CA SER A 86 -5.18 15.06 -20.61
C SER A 86 -5.12 15.88 -21.90
N ALA A 87 -6.00 15.56 -22.83
CA ALA A 87 -6.35 16.51 -23.88
C ALA A 87 -6.97 17.74 -23.22
N ARG A 88 -6.67 18.89 -23.81
CA ARG A 88 -7.25 20.20 -23.48
C ARG A 88 -8.76 20.21 -23.69
#